data_AF-V6CLM0-F1
#
_entry.id   AF-V6CLM0-F1
#
_cell.length_a   1.000
_cell.length_b   1.000
_cell.length_c   1.000
_cell.angle_alpha   90.00
_cell.angle_beta   90.00
_cell.angle_gamma   90.00
#
_symmetry.space_group_name_H-M   'P 1'
#
loop_
_entity.id
_entity.type
_entity.pdbx_description
1 polymer ?
#
loop_
_entity_poly.entity_id
_entity_poly.type
_entity_poly.pdbx_seq_one_letter_code
_entity_poly.pdbx_strand_id
1 'polypeptide(L)' 'MASRQPDGKYLANLVLPWQKEKNFKRAIHQFQRLNCQSLGREIRESASRRPHYYEMRRHNTGRYQMF' A
#
# COMPACT_ATOMS: atom_id res chain seq x y z
N MET A 1 -8.10 -10.96 -6.75
CA MET A 1 -8.47 -9.73 -7.51
C MET A 1 -8.29 -10.02 -8.99
N ALA A 2 -9.14 -9.49 -9.87
CA ALA A 2 -9.04 -9.76 -11.30
C ALA A 2 -9.40 -8.56 -12.16
N SER A 3 -8.73 -8.42 -13.30
CA SER A 3 -9.09 -7.46 -14.35
C SER A 3 -9.96 -8.15 -15.39
N ARG A 4 -11.03 -7.48 -15.85
CA ARG A 4 -11.85 -7.96 -16.96
C ARG A 4 -11.16 -7.63 -18.27
N GLN A 5 -10.91 -8.65 -19.08
CA GLN A 5 -10.36 -8.51 -20.42
C GLN A 5 -11.46 -8.19 -21.45
N PRO A 6 -11.11 -7.66 -22.63
CA PRO A 6 -12.07 -7.34 -23.69
C PRO A 6 -12.84 -8.56 -24.22
N ASP A 7 -12.25 -9.75 -24.12
CA ASP A 7 -12.84 -11.04 -24.51
C ASP A 7 -13.83 -11.59 -23.46
N GLY A 8 -14.10 -10.84 -22.39
CA GLY A 8 -15.00 -11.23 -21.31
C GLY A 8 -14.38 -12.16 -20.26
N LYS A 9 -13.11 -12.56 -20.42
CA LYS A 9 -12.41 -13.38 -19.42
C LYS A 9 -11.83 -12.50 -18.30
N TYR A 10 -11.60 -13.11 -17.15
CA TYR A 10 -10.97 -12.45 -16.02
C TYR A 10 -9.51 -12.92 -15.89
N LEU A 11 -8.58 -11.98 -15.87
CA LEU A 11 -7.19 -12.25 -15.52
C LEU A 11 -6.99 -12.01 -14.03
N ALA A 12 -6.60 -13.04 -13.30
CA ALA A 12 -6.28 -12.92 -11.88
C ALA A 12 -4.91 -12.23 -11.71
N ASN A 13 -4.90 -11.03 -11.11
CA ASN A 13 -3.66 -10.28 -10.87
C ASN A 13 -3.03 -10.62 -9.52
N LEU A 14 -3.83 -11.13 -8.59
CA LEU A 14 -3.40 -11.48 -7.26
C LEU A 14 -4.26 -12.63 -6.73
N VAL A 15 -3.57 -13.73 -6.42
CA VAL A 15 -4.14 -14.92 -5.78
C VAL A 15 -3.54 -14.99 -4.38
N LEU A 16 -4.41 -15.10 -3.38
CA LEU A 16 -4.03 -15.23 -1.99
C LEU A 16 -4.76 -16.45 -1.40
N PRO A 17 -4.12 -17.21 -0.51
CA PRO A 17 -4.79 -18.29 0.20
C PRO A 17 -5.95 -17.71 1.02
N TRP A 18 -7.14 -18.28 0.87
CA TRP A 18 -8.30 -17.82 1.62
C TRP A 18 -8.16 -18.20 3.09
N GLN A 19 -7.97 -17.19 3.94
CA GLN A 19 -8.02 -17.35 5.39
C GLN A 19 -9.37 -16.84 5.89
N LYS A 20 -10.11 -17.69 6.65
CA LYS A 20 -11.43 -17.34 7.22
C LYS A 20 -11.34 -16.28 8.34
N GLU A 21 -10.14 -15.81 8.65
CA GLU A 21 -9.89 -14.84 9.71
C GLU A 21 -10.59 -13.49 9.47
N LYS A 22 -11.06 -12.87 10.56
CA LYS A 22 -11.73 -11.57 10.53
C LYS A 22 -10.84 -10.48 9.90
N ASN A 23 -9.53 -10.58 10.09
CA ASN A 23 -8.57 -9.61 9.57
C ASN A 23 -8.48 -9.63 8.04
N PHE A 24 -8.50 -10.83 7.44
CA PHE A 24 -8.44 -10.97 5.99
C PHE A 24 -9.66 -10.32 5.32
N LYS A 25 -10.88 -10.60 5.83
CA LYS A 25 -12.10 -9.96 5.32
C LYS A 25 -12.08 -8.44 5.48
N ARG A 26 -11.60 -7.93 6.63
CA ARG A 26 -11.46 -6.48 6.87
C ARG A 26 -10.48 -5.84 5.88
N ALA A 27 -9.34 -6.47 5.61
CA ALA A 27 -8.35 -5.97 4.68
C ALA A 27 -8.92 -5.89 3.24
N ILE A 28 -9.64 -6.91 2.78
CA ILE A 28 -10.29 -6.88 1.47
C ILE A 28 -11.34 -5.75 1.38
N HIS A 29 -12.17 -5.59 2.42
CA HIS A 29 -13.19 -4.54 2.43
C HIS A 29 -12.57 -3.13 2.48
N GLN A 30 -11.50 -2.94 3.25
CA GLN A 30 -10.75 -1.68 3.27
C GLN A 30 -10.16 -1.40 1.89
N PHE A 31 -9.51 -2.39 1.27
CA PHE A 31 -8.93 -2.25 -0.06
C PHE A 31 -9.96 -1.84 -1.12
N GLN A 32 -11.16 -2.44 -1.11
CA GLN A 32 -12.25 -2.07 -2.02
C GLN A 32 -12.73 -0.62 -1.84
N ARG A 33 -12.60 -0.06 -0.64
CA ARG A 33 -13.00 1.32 -0.31
C ARG A 33 -11.88 2.34 -0.51
N LEU A 34 -10.65 1.91 -0.73
CA LEU A 34 -9.53 2.81 -0.95
C LEU A 34 -9.72 3.55 -2.28
N ASN A 35 -9.69 4.88 -2.21
CA ASN A 35 -9.61 5.70 -3.40
C ASN A 35 -8.15 5.81 -3.84
N CYS A 36 -7.75 5.03 -4.85
CA CYS A 36 -6.38 5.04 -5.37
C CYS A 36 -5.93 6.39 -5.94
N GLN A 37 -6.87 7.32 -6.25
CA GLN A 37 -6.52 8.66 -6.73
C GLN A 37 -6.04 9.57 -5.59
N SER A 38 -6.63 9.47 -4.39
CA SER A 38 -6.23 10.24 -3.20
C SER A 38 -5.19 9.53 -2.33
N LEU A 39 -5.04 8.21 -2.49
CA LEU A 39 -4.18 7.36 -1.66
C LEU A 39 -2.74 7.88 -1.55
N GLY A 40 -2.14 8.30 -2.65
CA GLY A 40 -0.76 8.82 -2.64
C GLY A 40 -0.61 10.09 -1.79
N ARG A 41 -1.65 10.95 -1.77
CA ARG A 41 -1.69 12.15 -0.92
C ARG A 41 -1.85 11.76 0.55
N GLU A 42 -2.78 10.86 0.85
CA GLU A 42 -3.03 10.37 2.22
C GLU A 42 -1.80 9.69 2.83
N ILE A 43 -1.05 8.91 2.04
CA ILE A 43 0.21 8.30 2.50
C ILE A 43 1.24 9.37 2.86
N ARG A 44 1.41 10.39 2.01
CA ARG A 44 2.35 11.50 2.27
C ARG A 44 1.95 12.29 3.51
N GLU A 45 0.67 12.61 3.67
CA GLU A 45 0.13 13.31 4.83
C GLU A 45 0.25 12.48 6.12
N SER A 46 0.02 11.17 6.04
CA SER A 46 0.21 10.25 7.17
C SER A 46 1.68 10.14 7.58
N ALA A 47 2.59 10.05 6.60
CA ALA A 47 4.03 10.00 6.85
C ALA A 47 4.57 11.31 7.41
N SER A 48 4.05 12.47 6.97
CA SER A 48 4.46 13.78 7.51
C SER A 48 3.92 14.05 8.91
N ARG A 49 2.76 13.49 9.27
CA ARG A 49 2.20 13.56 10.63
C ARG A 49 2.90 12.67 11.65
N ARG A 50 3.80 11.78 11.23
CA ARG A 50 4.61 10.94 12.12
C ARG A 50 6.00 11.58 12.32
N PRO A 51 6.21 12.37 13.40
CA PRO A 51 7.45 13.12 13.60
C PRO A 51 8.71 12.23 13.61
N HIS A 52 8.60 11.00 14.10
CA HIS A 52 9.74 10.07 14.18
C HIS A 52 10.27 9.53 12.84
N TYR A 53 9.50 9.60 11.73
CA TYR A 53 9.97 9.02 10.45
C TYR A 53 10.96 9.95 9.73
N TYR A 54 10.83 11.28 9.90
CA TYR A 54 11.71 12.24 9.25
C TYR A 54 13.06 12.38 9.97
N GLU A 55 13.10 12.16 11.28
CA GLU A 55 14.34 12.14 12.07
C GLU A 55 15.27 11.01 11.63
N MET A 56 14.75 9.79 11.39
CA MET A 56 15.54 8.66 10.92
C MET A 56 16.08 8.85 9.49
N ARG A 57 15.34 9.54 8.62
CA ARG A 57 15.76 9.75 7.23
C ARG A 57 16.92 10.73 7.13
N ARG A 58 16.96 11.76 7.98
CA ARG A 58 18.09 12.70 8.07
C ARG A 58 19.36 12.05 8.60
N HIS A 59 19.23 11.12 9.57
CA HIS A 59 20.37 10.37 10.09
C HIS A 59 21.01 9.41 9.09
N ASN A 60 20.26 8.90 8.10
CA ASN A 60 20.79 7.95 7.11
C ASN A 60 21.39 8.63 5.87
N THR A 61 21.01 9.87 5.57
CA THR A 61 21.59 10.65 4.46
C THR A 61 23.01 11.15 4.71
N GLY A 62 23.48 11.18 5.97
CA GLY A 62 24.86 11.56 6.32
C GLY A 62 25.88 10.41 6.27
N ARG A 63 25.45 9.18 6.00
CA ARG A 63 26.31 7.98 6.04
C ARG A 63 26.80 7.48 4.68
N TYR A 64 26.44 8.16 3.59
CA TYR A 64 26.94 7.90 2.23
C TYR A 64 27.88 9.01 1.74
N GLN A 65 28.77 9.50 2.60
CA GLN A 65 30.04 10.10 2.17
C GLN A 65 31.14 9.12 2.60
N MET A 66 31.55 8.25 1.70
CA MET A 66 32.70 7.39 1.85
C MET A 66 33.46 7.44 0.53
N PHE A 67 34.69 7.95 0.59
CA PHE A 67 35.80 7.84 -0.37
C PHE A 67 35.63 8.46 -1.76
#